data_AF-A0A1J5N4T9-F1
#
_entry.id   AF-A0A1J5N4T9-F1
#
_cell.length_a   1.000
_cell.length_b   1.000
_cell.length_c   1.000
_cell.angle_alpha   90.00
_cell.angle_beta   90.00
_cell.angle_gamma   90.00
#
_symmetry.space_group_name_H-M   'P 1'
#
loop_
_entity.id
_entity.type
_entity.pdbx_description
1 polymer ?
#
loop_
_entity_poly.entity_id
_entity_poly.type
_entity_poly.pdbx_seq_one_letter_code
_entity_poly.pdbx_strand_id
1 'polypeptide(L)' 'MMGFGGLLGLVVLVLDVYALVKIFQSSAGTGSKVLWIVLVLLFPVLGFLFWFLMGPK' A
#
# COMPACT_ATOMS: atom_id res chain seq x y z
N MET A 1 -24.37 6.11 13.50
CA MET A 1 -22.97 6.38 13.08
C MET A 1 -22.48 5.15 12.33
N MET A 2 -22.45 5.18 10.99
CA MET A 2 -21.92 4.07 10.20
C MET A 2 -20.43 3.92 10.54
N GLY A 3 -20.06 2.80 11.17
CA GLY A 3 -18.70 2.57 11.65
C GLY A 3 -17.72 2.53 10.48
N PHE A 4 -16.83 3.52 10.40
CA PHE A 4 -15.70 3.58 9.48
C PHE A 4 -14.61 2.51 9.77
N GLY A 5 -14.97 1.38 10.38
CA GLY A 5 -14.03 0.36 10.89
C GLY A 5 -14.57 -1.07 10.83
N GLY A 6 -15.35 -1.40 9.80
CA GLY A 6 -15.81 -2.77 9.55
C GLY A 6 -14.78 -3.63 8.82
N LEU A 7 -15.15 -4.86 8.47
CA LEU A 7 -14.31 -5.84 7.75
C LEU A 7 -13.62 -5.25 6.51
N LEU A 8 -14.26 -4.32 5.79
CA LEU A 8 -13.67 -3.66 4.62
C LEU A 8 -12.41 -2.85 4.97
N GLY A 9 -12.40 -2.14 6.10
CA GLY A 9 -11.21 -1.41 6.55
C GLY A 9 -10.07 -2.36 6.92
N LEU A 10 -10.39 -3.51 7.52
CA LEU A 10 -9.41 -4.54 7.83
C LEU A 10 -8.81 -5.16 6.56
N VAL A 11 -9.62 -5.41 5.53
CA VAL A 11 -9.13 -5.89 4.23
C VAL A 11 -8.16 -4.88 3.61
N VAL A 12 -8.53 -3.59 3.56
CA VAL A 12 -7.64 -2.54 3.04
C VAL A 12 -6.32 -2.50 3.82
N LEU A 13 -6.38 -2.57 5.15
CA LEU A 13 -5.18 -2.60 6.00
C LEU A 13 -4.26 -3.79 5.68
N VAL A 14 -4.83 -4.99 5.50
CA VAL A 14 -4.05 -6.19 5.15
C VAL A 14 -3.38 -6.03 3.78
N LEU A 15 -4.11 -5.47 2.80
CA LEU A 15 -3.59 -5.19 1.46
C LEU A 15 -2.44 -4.16 1.51
N ASP A 16 -2.59 -3.10 2.29
CA ASP A 16 -1.55 -2.10 2.46
C ASP A 16 -0.28 -2.72 3.08
N VAL A 17 -0.42 -3.50 4.17
CA VAL A 17 0.73 -4.18 4.78
C VAL A 17 1.43 -5.10 3.78
N TYR A 18 0.67 -5.85 2.97
CA TYR A 18 1.23 -6.67 1.90
C TYR A 18 2.03 -5.85 0.88
N ALA A 19 1.49 -4.71 0.43
CA ALA A 19 2.18 -3.80 -0.49
C ALA A 19 3.48 -3.26 0.12
N LEU A 20 3.44 -2.78 1.37
CA LEU A 20 4.63 -2.30 2.07
C LEU A 20 5.72 -3.37 2.14
N VAL A 21 5.38 -4.60 2.57
CA VAL A 21 6.35 -5.70 2.65
C VAL A 21 7.01 -5.96 1.29
N LYS A 22 6.22 -6.01 0.21
CA LYS A 22 6.74 -6.20 -1.13
C LYS A 22 7.63 -5.04 -1.60
N ILE A 23 7.27 -3.78 -1.30
CA ILE A 23 8.11 -2.61 -1.62
C ILE A 23 9.45 -2.71 -0.88
N PHE A 24 9.43 -3.03 0.42
CA PHE A 24 10.63 -3.18 1.23
C PHE A 24 11.55 -4.30 0.72
N GLN A 25 10.97 -5.43 0.28
CA GLN A 25 11.72 -6.57 -0.23
C GLN A 25 12.19 -6.41 -1.70
N SER A 26 11.66 -5.44 -2.45
CA SER A 26 12.04 -5.20 -3.84
C SER A 26 13.51 -4.78 -4.00
N SER A 27 14.07 -4.97 -5.19
CA SER A 27 15.42 -4.51 -5.57
C SER A 27 15.49 -3.02 -5.94
N ALA A 28 14.39 -2.28 -5.82
CA ALA A 28 14.33 -0.86 -6.15
C ALA A 28 15.23 -0.02 -5.22
N GLY A 29 15.73 1.11 -5.73
CA GLY A 29 16.49 2.06 -4.91
C GLY A 29 15.64 2.69 -3.80
N THR A 30 16.30 3.18 -2.74
CA THR A 30 15.64 3.77 -1.55
C THR A 30 14.61 4.85 -1.91
N GLY A 31 14.93 5.76 -2.83
CA GLY A 31 14.00 6.83 -3.22
C GLY A 31 12.70 6.31 -3.85
N SER A 32 12.78 5.27 -4.68
CA SER A 32 11.59 4.62 -5.25
C SER A 32 10.75 3.94 -4.17
N LYS A 33 11.40 3.21 -3.25
CA LYS A 33 10.71 2.56 -2.12
C LYS A 33 9.93 3.58 -1.28
N VAL A 34 10.58 4.68 -0.91
CA VAL A 34 9.95 5.74 -0.11
C VAL A 34 8.76 6.35 -0.82
N LEU A 35 8.89 6.67 -2.12
CA LEU A 35 7.78 7.21 -2.91
C LEU A 35 6.57 6.27 -2.93
N TRP A 36 6.80 4.98 -3.15
CA TRP A 36 5.74 3.97 -3.16
C TRP A 36 5.08 3.79 -1.81
N ILE A 37 5.86 3.75 -0.73
CA ILE A 37 5.33 3.65 0.63
C ILE A 37 4.46 4.87 0.95
N VAL A 38 4.93 6.08 0.67
CA VAL A 38 4.17 7.32 0.91
C VAL A 38 2.87 7.32 0.10
N LEU A 39 2.91 6.88 -1.16
CA LEU A 39 1.75 6.83 -2.03
C LEU A 39 0.67 5.85 -1.53
N VAL A 40 1.07 4.65 -1.08
CA VAL A 40 0.14 3.67 -0.47
C VAL A 40 -0.46 4.19 0.83
N LEU A 41 0.35 4.79 1.71
CA LEU A 41 -0.14 5.30 3.00
C LEU A 41 -1.06 6.52 2.89
N LEU A 42 -0.79 7.44 1.95
CA LEU A 42 -1.63 8.62 1.74
C LEU A 42 -2.95 8.28 1.06
N PHE A 43 -2.94 7.26 0.20
CA PHE A 43 -4.11 6.83 -0.54
C PHE A 43 -4.26 5.31 -0.39
N PRO A 44 -4.83 4.78 0.70
CA PRO A 44 -4.87 3.34 0.97
C PRO A 44 -5.40 2.52 -0.22
N VAL A 45 -6.62 2.84 -0.67
CA VAL A 45 -7.26 2.08 -1.76
C VAL A 45 -6.60 2.35 -3.12
N LEU A 46 -6.46 3.61 -3.51
CA LEU A 46 -5.92 3.97 -4.83
C LEU A 46 -4.42 3.70 -4.94
N GLY A 47 -3.69 3.97 -3.86
CA GLY A 47 -2.26 3.75 -3.75
C GLY A 47 -1.91 2.27 -3.76
N PHE A 48 -2.68 1.42 -3.07
CA PHE A 48 -2.56 -0.03 -3.23
C PHE A 48 -2.83 -0.47 -4.68
N LEU A 49 -3.90 0.01 -5.32
CA LEU A 49 -4.21 -0.32 -6.72
C LEU A 49 -3.09 0.08 -7.68
N PHE A 50 -2.55 1.30 -7.53
CA PHE A 50 -1.43 1.76 -8.35
C PHE A 50 -0.17 0.94 -8.10
N TRP A 51 0.17 0.69 -6.83
CA TRP A 51 1.30 -0.17 -6.50
C TRP A 51 1.14 -1.59 -7.07
N PHE A 52 -0.07 -2.15 -7.05
CA PHE A 52 -0.30 -3.49 -7.61
C PHE A 52 0.01 -3.56 -9.11
N LEU A 53 -0.32 -2.49 -9.86
CA LEU A 53 -0.10 -2.43 -11.31
C LEU A 53 1.35 -2.08 -11.68
N MET A 54 1.91 -1.05 -11.05
CA MET A 54 3.19 -0.43 -11.46
C MET A 54 4.24 -0.36 -10.34
N GLY A 55 3.96 -0.93 -9.17
CA GLY A 55 4.86 -0.95 -8.04
C GLY A 55 6.09 -1.84 -8.25
N PRO A 56 7.15 -1.60 -7.46
CA PRO A 56 8.40 -2.34 -7.54
C PRO A 56 8.18 -3.76 -6.99
N LYS A 57 8.71 -4.76 -7.70
CA LYS A 57 8.46 -6.19 -7.44
C LYS A 57 9.54 -6.85 -6.60
#